data_AF-A0A536RJV7-F1
#
_entry.id   AF-A0A536RJV7-F1
#
_cell.length_a   1.000
_cell.length_b   1.000
_cell.length_c   1.000
_cell.angle_alpha   90.00
_cell.angle_beta   90.00
_cell.angle_gamma   90.00
#
_symmetry.space_group_name_H-M   'P 1'
#
loop_
_entity.id
_entity.type
_entity.pdbx_description
1 polymer ?
#
loop_
_entity_poly.entity_id
_entity_poly.type
_entity_poly.pdbx_seq_one_letter_code
_entity_poly.pdbx_strand_id
1 'polypeptide(L)'
;MKLAGLVAALLAAGLCAPPVPFTANVEQVASRDVKAGSAAQLVVKVTNTGPVIPHLGLVFRTADRWFERHKMTDLAGCVIATEESAFDCGDLAQGESKTYSFHGDAGTAGVFH
;
A
#
# COMPACT_ATOMS: atom_id res chain seq x y z
N MET A 1 34.61 1.39 -35.61
CA MET A 1 33.28 0.97 -36.12
C MET A 1 32.69 -0.26 -35.41
N LYS A 2 33.49 -1.19 -34.84
CA LYS A 2 32.94 -2.40 -34.18
C LYS A 2 32.31 -2.16 -32.80
N LEU A 3 32.81 -1.22 -32.01
CA LEU A 3 32.27 -0.93 -30.66
C LEU A 3 30.88 -0.27 -30.71
N ALA A 4 30.67 0.67 -31.64
CA ALA A 4 29.41 1.39 -31.77
C ALA A 4 28.25 0.46 -32.16
N GLY A 5 28.49 -0.53 -33.03
CA GLY A 5 27.49 -1.52 -33.40
C GLY A 5 27.12 -2.46 -32.25
N LEU A 6 28.09 -2.82 -31.40
CA LEU A 6 27.85 -3.68 -30.22
C LEU A 6 27.01 -2.94 -29.17
N VAL A 7 27.31 -1.66 -28.93
CA VAL A 7 26.55 -0.81 -27.99
C VAL A 7 25.13 -0.56 -28.49
N ALA A 8 24.96 -0.30 -29.79
CA ALA A 8 23.63 -0.16 -30.39
C ALA A 8 22.80 -1.46 -30.31
N ALA A 9 23.43 -2.62 -30.49
CA ALA A 9 22.77 -3.91 -30.35
C ALA A 9 22.35 -4.23 -28.90
N LEU A 10 23.18 -3.88 -27.91
CA LEU A 10 22.87 -4.03 -26.48
C LEU A 10 21.72 -3.10 -26.05
N LEU A 11 21.72 -1.86 -26.52
CA LEU A 11 20.63 -0.89 -26.25
C LEU A 11 19.32 -1.35 -26.89
N ALA A 12 19.35 -1.81 -28.15
CA ALA A 12 18.17 -2.33 -28.84
C ALA A 12 17.60 -3.60 -28.20
N ALA A 13 18.45 -4.47 -27.64
CA ALA A 13 18.02 -5.67 -26.93
C ALA A 13 17.43 -5.36 -25.54
N GLY A 14 17.95 -4.34 -24.84
CA GLY A 14 17.46 -3.94 -23.52
C GLY A 14 16.11 -3.21 -23.53
N LEU A 15 15.75 -2.55 -24.64
CA LEU A 15 14.52 -1.77 -24.77
C LEU A 15 13.25 -2.61 -25.04
N CYS A 16 13.39 -3.92 -25.27
CA CYS A 16 12.28 -4.82 -25.61
C CYS A 16 11.91 -5.82 -24.51
N ALA A 17 12.52 -5.76 -23.33
CA ALA A 17 12.09 -6.59 -22.21
C ALA A 17 10.76 -6.04 -21.66
N PRO A 18 9.71 -6.87 -21.49
CA PRO A 18 8.49 -6.43 -20.84
C PRO A 18 8.81 -6.01 -19.40
N PRO A 19 8.17 -4.94 -18.88
CA PRO A 19 8.40 -4.50 -17.52
C PRO A 19 8.03 -5.63 -16.55
N VAL A 20 8.89 -5.86 -15.55
CA VAL A 20 8.60 -6.84 -14.50
C VAL A 20 7.49 -6.26 -13.62
N PRO A 21 6.35 -6.95 -13.45
CA PRO A 21 5.25 -6.43 -12.64
C PRO A 21 5.63 -6.40 -11.16
N PHE A 22 5.19 -5.36 -10.45
CA PHE A 22 5.16 -5.35 -8.99
C PHE A 22 4.06 -6.28 -8.51
N THR A 23 4.39 -7.22 -7.62
CA THR A 23 3.43 -8.17 -7.07
C THR A 23 3.61 -8.30 -5.56
N ALA A 24 2.50 -8.40 -4.84
CA ALA A 24 2.51 -8.62 -3.40
C ALA A 24 1.30 -9.47 -2.98
N ASN A 25 1.50 -10.25 -1.92
CA ASN A 25 0.41 -10.89 -1.20
C ASN A 25 -0.05 -9.97 -0.07
N VAL A 26 -1.37 -9.86 0.10
CA VAL A 26 -1.98 -9.00 1.11
C VAL A 26 -2.87 -9.85 2.02
N GLU A 27 -2.56 -9.82 3.31
CA GLU A 27 -3.40 -10.37 4.37
C GLU A 27 -3.94 -9.20 5.18
N GLN A 28 -5.24 -9.20 5.49
CA GLN A 28 -5.85 -8.11 6.27
C GLN A 28 -6.78 -8.63 7.36
N VAL A 29 -6.75 -7.96 8.50
CA VAL A 29 -7.67 -8.16 9.62
C VAL A 29 -8.21 -6.81 10.05
N ALA A 30 -9.53 -6.67 10.04
CA ALA A 30 -10.22 -5.45 10.46
C ALA A 30 -11.15 -5.77 11.63
N SER A 31 -11.28 -4.81 12.56
CA SER A 31 -12.35 -4.82 13.55
C SER A 31 -13.71 -4.87 12.85
N ARG A 32 -14.64 -5.64 13.41
CA ARG A 32 -16.04 -5.74 12.95
C ARG A 32 -16.96 -5.17 14.02
N ASP A 33 -18.10 -4.63 13.60
CA ASP A 33 -19.19 -4.19 14.48
C ASP A 33 -18.77 -3.16 15.55
N VAL A 34 -17.95 -2.19 15.15
CA VAL A 34 -17.43 -1.15 16.05
C VAL A 34 -18.55 -0.16 16.42
N LYS A 35 -18.78 0.03 17.72
CA LYS A 35 -19.75 1.00 18.24
C LYS A 35 -19.20 2.42 18.15
N ALA A 36 -20.09 3.40 18.00
CA ALA A 36 -19.75 4.81 18.12
C ALA A 36 -19.01 5.08 19.44
N GLY A 37 -17.95 5.89 19.39
CA GLY A 37 -17.07 6.18 20.52
C GLY A 37 -16.09 5.06 20.89
N SER A 38 -16.01 3.99 20.09
CA SER A 38 -15.03 2.90 20.29
C SER A 38 -13.90 2.97 19.26
N ALA A 39 -12.77 2.38 19.63
CA ALA A 39 -11.63 2.19 18.74
C ALA A 39 -11.91 1.10 17.69
N ALA A 40 -11.57 1.37 16.44
CA ALA A 40 -11.45 0.37 15.38
C ALA A 40 -9.98 0.18 15.02
N GLN A 41 -9.60 -1.05 14.67
CA GLN A 41 -8.26 -1.36 14.21
C GLN A 41 -8.30 -2.06 12.85
N LEU A 42 -7.36 -1.69 12.00
CA LEU A 42 -7.04 -2.40 10.77
C LEU A 42 -5.57 -2.80 10.79
N VAL A 43 -5.30 -4.06 10.49
CA VAL A 43 -3.96 -4.60 10.36
C VAL A 43 -3.84 -5.20 8.98
N VAL A 44 -2.86 -4.72 8.20
CA VAL A 44 -2.57 -5.19 6.85
C VAL A 44 -1.14 -5.69 6.83
N LYS A 45 -0.93 -6.94 6.45
CA LYS A 45 0.38 -7.50 6.18
C LYS A 45 0.57 -7.60 4.68
N VAL A 46 1.66 -7.02 4.20
CA VAL A 46 2.03 -7.02 2.78
C VAL A 46 3.35 -7.76 2.65
N THR A 47 3.36 -8.76 1.77
CA THR A 47 4.54 -9.55 1.43
C THR A 47 4.88 -9.31 -0.04
N ASN A 48 6.03 -8.70 -0.32
CA ASN A 48 6.49 -8.49 -1.69
C ASN A 48 6.90 -9.82 -2.33
N THR A 49 6.26 -10.18 -3.44
CA THR A 49 6.53 -11.42 -4.19
C THR A 49 7.23 -11.16 -5.53
N GLY A 50 7.45 -9.89 -5.87
CA GLY A 50 8.05 -9.44 -7.13
C GLY A 50 9.37 -8.69 -6.91
N PRO A 51 9.74 -7.75 -7.82
CA PRO A 51 10.89 -6.87 -7.62
C PRO A 51 10.63 -5.86 -6.50
N VAL A 52 11.64 -5.06 -6.13
CA VAL A 52 11.48 -3.97 -5.14
C VAL A 52 10.29 -3.09 -5.50
N ILE A 53 9.43 -2.79 -4.52
CA ILE A 53 8.32 -1.86 -4.67
C ILE A 53 8.78 -0.52 -4.12
N PRO A 54 9.08 0.48 -4.98
CA PRO A 54 9.35 1.83 -4.52
C PRO A 54 8.03 2.50 -4.11
N HIS A 55 7.97 3.11 -2.92
CA HIS A 55 6.79 3.81 -2.39
C HIS A 55 5.48 2.99 -2.42
N LEU A 56 5.33 2.06 -1.48
CA LEU A 56 4.10 1.29 -1.30
C LEU A 56 2.98 2.20 -0.77
N GLY A 57 2.01 2.50 -1.63
CA GLY A 57 0.76 3.16 -1.25
C GLY A 57 -0.33 2.17 -0.81
N LEU A 58 -0.87 2.34 0.40
CA LEU A 58 -2.06 1.62 0.87
C LEU A 58 -3.27 2.54 0.78
N VAL A 59 -4.25 2.17 -0.05
CA VAL A 59 -5.47 2.94 -0.28
C VAL A 59 -6.67 2.19 0.28
N PHE A 60 -7.41 2.84 1.18
CA PHE A 60 -8.58 2.24 1.81
C PHE A 60 -9.85 2.77 1.17
N ARG A 61 -10.47 1.95 0.30
CA ARG A 61 -11.73 2.28 -0.36
C ARG A 61 -12.85 1.47 0.28
N THR A 62 -13.50 2.03 1.29
CA THR A 62 -14.77 1.50 1.80
C THR A 62 -15.93 2.20 1.09
N ALA A 63 -17.06 1.51 0.91
CA ALA A 63 -18.20 2.06 0.16
C ALA A 63 -18.81 3.28 0.86
N ASP A 64 -18.66 3.35 2.18
CA ASP A 64 -19.14 4.39 3.07
C ASP A 64 -18.12 5.52 3.34
N ARG A 65 -16.90 5.40 2.81
CA ARG A 65 -15.78 6.30 3.05
C ARG A 65 -15.48 6.47 4.55
N TRP A 66 -15.50 5.36 5.29
CA TRP A 66 -15.29 5.32 6.73
C TRP A 66 -14.04 6.09 7.17
N PHE A 67 -12.92 5.91 6.46
CA PHE A 67 -11.65 6.58 6.74
C PHE A 67 -11.67 8.11 6.50
N GLU A 68 -12.59 8.62 5.68
CA GLU A 68 -12.78 10.06 5.46
C GLU A 68 -13.64 10.70 6.56
N ARG A 69 -14.47 9.90 7.23
CA ARG A 69 -15.44 10.35 8.26
C ARG A 69 -14.94 10.18 9.69
N HIS A 70 -13.82 9.47 9.86
CA HIS A 70 -13.28 9.09 11.16
C HIS A 70 -11.81 9.47 11.27
N LYS A 71 -11.37 9.80 12.48
CA LYS A 71 -9.98 10.19 12.70
C LYS A 71 -9.11 8.94 12.63
N MET A 72 -8.14 8.96 11.73
CA MET A 72 -7.17 7.88 11.57
C MET A 72 -5.84 8.24 12.19
N THR A 73 -5.26 7.29 12.92
CA THR A 73 -3.88 7.34 13.40
C THR A 73 -3.13 6.19 12.75
N ASP A 74 -2.10 6.53 11.99
CA ASP A 74 -1.15 5.53 11.53
C ASP A 74 -0.22 5.13 12.69
N LEU A 75 -0.08 3.83 12.90
CA LEU A 75 0.84 3.25 13.88
C LEU A 75 2.04 2.56 13.21
N ALA A 76 2.12 2.59 11.87
CA ALA A 76 3.10 1.85 11.09
C ALA A 76 4.25 2.70 10.52
N GLY A 77 4.20 4.03 10.68
CA GLY A 77 5.23 4.95 10.19
C GLY A 77 5.05 5.35 8.72
N CYS A 78 3.87 5.12 8.15
CA CYS A 78 3.45 5.61 6.85
C CYS A 78 3.05 7.10 6.92
N VAL A 79 3.30 7.83 5.84
CA VAL A 79 2.84 9.21 5.68
C VAL A 79 1.38 9.19 5.25
N ILE A 80 0.49 9.77 6.07
CA ILE A 80 -0.94 9.85 5.76
C ILE A 80 -1.19 10.96 4.74
N ALA A 81 -1.61 10.58 3.54
CA ALA A 81 -2.18 11.50 2.56
C ALA A 81 -3.71 11.53 2.76
N THR A 82 -4.18 12.32 3.73
CA THR A 82 -5.60 12.40 4.11
C THR A 82 -6.52 12.80 2.96
N GLU A 83 -6.04 13.60 2.00
CA GLU A 83 -6.83 14.01 0.83
C GLU A 83 -7.03 12.89 -0.20
N GLU A 84 -6.18 11.86 -0.17
CA GLU A 84 -6.23 10.75 -1.12
C GLU A 84 -6.71 9.43 -0.49
N SER A 85 -7.08 9.44 0.80
CA SER A 85 -7.39 8.23 1.58
C SER A 85 -6.29 7.16 1.45
N ALA A 86 -5.04 7.63 1.39
CA ALA A 86 -3.87 6.82 1.09
C ALA A 86 -2.79 6.99 2.15
N PHE A 87 -2.02 5.92 2.37
CA PHE A 87 -0.85 5.89 3.25
C PHE A 87 0.37 5.54 2.41
N ASP A 88 1.38 6.41 2.34
CA ASP A 88 2.67 6.09 1.74
C ASP A 88 3.57 5.44 2.79
N CYS A 89 3.83 4.16 2.61
CA CYS A 89 4.59 3.32 3.53
C CYS A 89 6.05 3.13 3.11
N GLY A 90 6.52 3.87 2.11
CA GLY A 90 7.88 3.82 1.60
C GLY A 90 8.20 2.50 0.91
N ASP A 91 9.49 2.19 0.79
CA ASP A 91 9.92 1.04 0.00
C ASP A 91 9.64 -0.30 0.70
N LEU A 92 9.32 -1.30 -0.12
CA LEU A 92 9.22 -2.70 0.30
C LEU A 92 10.19 -3.54 -0.54
N ALA A 93 11.25 -4.04 0.12
CA ALA A 93 12.29 -4.81 -0.54
C ALA A 93 11.74 -6.13 -1.10
N GLN A 94 12.45 -6.71 -2.06
CA GLN A 94 12.08 -7.99 -2.65
C GLN A 94 12.02 -9.09 -1.57
N GLY A 95 10.90 -9.81 -1.50
CA GLY A 95 10.68 -10.87 -0.50
C GLY A 95 10.37 -10.35 0.92
N GLU A 96 10.41 -9.04 1.14
CA GLU A 96 10.14 -8.45 2.45
C GLU A 96 8.66 -8.56 2.81
N SER A 97 8.39 -8.82 4.09
CA SER A 97 7.05 -8.73 4.67
C SER A 97 7.01 -7.62 5.70
N LYS A 98 6.07 -6.68 5.56
CA LYS A 98 5.79 -5.64 6.56
C LYS A 98 4.34 -5.70 7.00
N THR A 99 4.12 -5.38 8.27
CA THR A 99 2.78 -5.27 8.85
C THR A 99 2.51 -3.81 9.18
N TYR A 100 1.38 -3.32 8.68
CA TYR A 100 0.89 -1.97 8.87
C TYR A 100 -0.35 -2.02 9.77
N SER A 101 -0.35 -1.26 10.87
CA SER A 101 -1.50 -1.15 11.75
C SER A 101 -2.02 0.27 11.76
N PHE A 102 -3.33 0.39 11.60
CA PHE A 102 -4.06 1.63 11.59
C PHE A 102 -5.11 1.59 12.69
N HIS A 103 -5.22 2.69 13.42
CA HIS A 103 -6.23 2.89 14.43
C HIS A 103 -7.20 3.96 13.96
N GLY A 104 -8.50 3.75 14.11
CA GLY A 104 -9.49 4.80 13.85
C GLY A 104 -10.47 4.97 15.01
N ASP A 105 -10.77 6.22 15.32
CA ASP A 105 -11.77 6.58 16.34
C ASP A 105 -13.14 6.72 15.68
N ALA A 106 -14.09 5.84 16.05
CA ALA A 106 -15.46 5.86 15.52
C ALA A 106 -16.28 7.03 16.10
N GLY A 107 -15.97 8.27 15.74
CA GLY A 107 -16.66 9.48 16.20
C GLY A 107 -18.14 9.61 15.76
N THR A 108 -18.56 8.88 14.73
CA THR A 108 -19.95 8.93 14.22
C THR A 108 -20.65 7.58 14.42
N ALA A 109 -21.88 7.60 14.94
CA ALA A 109 -22.71 6.40 15.03
C ALA A 109 -23.29 6.02 13.66
N GLY A 110 -23.19 4.75 13.29
CA GLY A 110 -23.72 4.23 12.03
C GLY A 110 -23.34 2.76 11.81
N VAL A 111 -23.96 2.15 10.80
CA VAL A 111 -23.52 0.86 10.25
C VAL A 111 -22.63 1.16 9.05
N PHE A 112 -21.43 0.60 9.07
CA PHE A 112 -20.36 0.86 8.11
C PHE A 112 -19.91 -0.49 7.51
N HIS A 113 -19.55 -0.51 6.23
CA HIS A 113 -19.36 -1.73 5.42
C HIS A 113 -17.98 -1.79 4.75
#